data_AF-A0A6C0C011-F1
#
_entry.id   AF-A0A6C0C011-F1
#
_cell.length_a   1.000
_cell.length_b   1.000
_cell.length_c   1.000
_cell.angle_alpha   90.00
_cell.angle_beta   90.00
_cell.angle_gamma   90.00
#
_symmetry.space_group_name_H-M   'P 1'
#
loop_
_entity.id
_entity.type
_entity.pdbx_description
1 polymer ?
#
loop_
_entity_poly.entity_id
_entity_poly.type
_entity_poly.pdbx_seq_one_letter_code
_entity_poly.pdbx_strand_id
1 'polypeptide(L)'
;MNSLRHWLRSHASSLQCVHGQPDHVRFLACGVRSIVTVNAAQSYQRKLAALLHECGHIIIYRRRRRNCKTRICGATYREWWLETGQLKRGTKRRMLNILYEEICAWELGEKLAQKLKIRLRSKAFDQCRTRALLTYTG
;
A
#
# COMPACT_ATOMS: atom_id res chain seq x y z
N MET A 1 16.24 -4.96 -4.81
CA MET A 1 14.95 -5.35 -5.43
C MET A 1 14.68 -6.85 -5.45
N ASN A 2 15.68 -7.74 -5.61
CA ASN A 2 15.45 -9.19 -5.71
C ASN A 2 14.75 -9.78 -4.48
N SER A 3 15.17 -9.43 -3.26
CA SER A 3 14.52 -9.87 -2.03
C SER A 3 13.04 -9.48 -1.97
N LEU A 4 12.69 -8.31 -2.51
CA LEU A 4 11.33 -7.81 -2.49
C LEU A 4 10.46 -8.49 -3.57
N ARG A 5 11.02 -8.77 -4.75
CA ARG A 5 10.36 -9.62 -5.76
C ARG A 5 10.11 -11.02 -5.22
N HIS A 6 11.06 -11.60 -4.49
CA HIS A 6 10.87 -12.89 -3.82
C HIS A 6 9.78 -12.81 -2.76
N TRP A 7 9.79 -11.77 -1.93
CA TRP A 7 8.73 -11.54 -0.93
C TRP A 7 7.35 -11.45 -1.59
N LEU A 8 7.20 -10.68 -2.67
CA LEU A 8 5.93 -10.59 -3.42
C LEU A 8 5.47 -11.96 -3.93
N ARG A 9 6.36 -12.75 -4.53
CA ARG A 9 6.05 -14.11 -4.99
C ARG A 9 5.56 -15.02 -3.85
N SER A 10 6.23 -14.98 -2.70
CA SER A 10 5.80 -15.74 -1.51
C SER A 10 4.44 -15.32 -0.96
N HIS A 11 3.95 -14.12 -1.32
CA HIS A 11 2.63 -13.59 -0.96
C HIS A 11 1.63 -13.64 -2.13
N ALA A 12 1.87 -14.49 -3.13
CA ALA A 12 1.05 -14.62 -4.33
C ALA A 12 0.80 -13.27 -5.05
N SER A 13 1.81 -12.41 -5.04
CA SER A 13 1.75 -11.05 -5.57
C SER A 13 2.74 -10.85 -6.72
N SER A 14 2.35 -10.07 -7.72
CA SER A 14 3.19 -9.70 -8.86
C SER A 14 3.41 -8.19 -8.94
N LEU A 15 4.60 -7.77 -9.36
CA LEU A 15 4.94 -6.36 -9.60
C LEU A 15 4.79 -6.02 -11.08
N GLN A 16 4.13 -4.91 -11.38
CA GLN A 16 4.09 -4.27 -12.68
C GLN A 16 4.59 -2.83 -12.58
N CYS A 17 5.46 -2.43 -13.51
CA CYS A 17 5.90 -1.04 -13.64
C CYS A 17 5.21 -0.46 -14.87
N VAL A 18 4.29 0.48 -14.70
CA VAL A 18 3.46 1.00 -15.81
C VAL A 18 3.60 2.52 -15.89
N HIS A 19 3.80 3.05 -17.09
CA HIS A 19 3.94 4.49 -17.29
C HIS A 19 2.59 5.19 -17.15
N GLY A 20 2.56 6.34 -16.47
CA GLY A 20 1.35 7.18 -16.34
C GLY A 20 0.24 6.62 -15.43
N GLN A 21 0.44 5.46 -14.80
CA GLN A 21 -0.51 4.90 -13.84
C GLN A 21 -0.14 5.30 -12.40
N PRO A 22 -1.12 5.52 -11.51
CA PRO A 22 -0.86 5.74 -10.10
C PRO A 22 -0.36 4.45 -9.43
N ASP A 23 0.42 4.62 -8.36
CA ASP A 23 0.84 3.52 -7.51
C ASP A 23 -0.39 2.92 -6.80
N HIS A 24 -0.56 1.60 -6.86
CA HIS A 24 -1.67 0.92 -6.20
C HIS A 24 -1.48 -0.60 -6.10
N VAL A 25 -2.13 -1.22 -5.12
CA VAL A 25 -2.40 -2.66 -5.09
C VAL A 25 -3.81 -2.95 -5.59
N ARG A 26 -3.92 -3.94 -6.48
CA ARG A 26 -5.19 -4.57 -6.86
C ARG A 26 -5.22 -6.02 -6.35
N PHE A 27 -6.16 -6.32 -5.47
CA PHE A 27 -6.41 -7.68 -5.02
C PHE A 27 -7.29 -8.45 -6.03
N LEU A 28 -6.95 -9.71 -6.29
CA LEU A 28 -7.59 -10.60 -7.27
C LEU A 28 -7.99 -11.92 -6.61
N ALA A 29 -8.95 -12.63 -7.21
CA ALA A 29 -9.42 -13.95 -6.75
C ALA A 29 -9.77 -13.93 -5.25
N CYS A 30 -10.72 -13.08 -4.84
CA CYS A 30 -11.11 -12.87 -3.43
C CYS A 30 -9.91 -12.56 -2.52
N GLY A 31 -8.94 -11.80 -3.04
CA GLY A 31 -7.69 -11.44 -2.36
C GLY A 31 -6.74 -12.59 -2.08
N VAL A 32 -6.81 -13.69 -2.85
CA VAL A 32 -5.78 -14.73 -2.87
C VAL A 32 -4.53 -14.22 -3.58
N ARG A 33 -4.68 -13.44 -4.65
CA ARG A 33 -3.58 -12.86 -5.42
C ARG A 33 -3.61 -11.34 -5.35
N SER A 34 -2.48 -10.69 -5.62
CA SER A 34 -2.42 -9.23 -5.76
C SER A 34 -1.49 -8.79 -6.89
N ILE A 35 -1.84 -7.70 -7.56
CA ILE A 35 -0.97 -7.00 -8.51
C ILE A 35 -0.60 -5.68 -7.87
N VAL A 36 0.70 -5.46 -7.72
CA VAL A 36 1.27 -4.18 -7.29
C VAL A 36 1.69 -3.42 -8.54
N THR A 37 1.09 -2.25 -8.75
CA THR A 37 1.44 -1.34 -9.84
C THR A 37 2.25 -0.19 -9.27
N VAL A 38 3.39 0.11 -9.88
CA VAL A 38 4.22 1.27 -9.55
C VAL A 38 4.47 2.08 -10.82
N ASN A 39 4.43 3.39 -10.72
CA ASN A 39 4.63 4.28 -11.86
C ASN A 39 6.06 4.16 -12.41
N ALA A 40 6.16 3.78 -13.69
CA ALA A 40 7.44 3.60 -14.36
C ALA A 40 8.25 4.91 -14.55
N ALA A 41 7.61 6.08 -14.51
CA ALA A 41 8.27 7.38 -14.68
C ALA A 41 9.05 7.83 -13.42
N GLN A 42 8.79 7.23 -12.26
CA GLN A 42 9.42 7.62 -11.00
C GLN A 42 10.92 7.26 -10.96
N SER A 43 11.70 8.04 -10.21
CA SER A 43 13.10 7.68 -9.90
C SER A 43 13.17 6.39 -9.09
N TYR A 44 14.30 5.68 -9.14
CA TYR A 44 14.46 4.39 -8.43
C TYR A 44 14.08 4.45 -6.94
N GLN A 45 14.48 5.50 -6.23
CA GLN A 45 14.17 5.65 -4.81
C GLN A 45 12.68 5.87 -4.56
N ARG A 46 12.00 6.63 -5.43
CA ARG A 46 10.55 6.83 -5.37
C ARG A 46 9.80 5.54 -5.67
N LYS A 47 10.21 4.79 -6.71
CA LYS A 47 9.66 3.47 -7.03
C LYS A 47 9.81 2.50 -5.88
N LEU A 48 10.98 2.48 -5.24
CA LEU A 48 11.22 1.61 -4.10
C LEU A 48 10.34 2.00 -2.90
N ALA A 49 10.20 3.30 -2.62
CA ALA A 49 9.33 3.79 -1.55
C ALA A 49 7.86 3.44 -1.81
N ALA A 50 7.34 3.74 -3.02
CA ALA A 50 6.00 3.37 -3.43
C ALA A 50 5.76 1.86 -3.33
N LEU A 51 6.68 1.06 -3.87
CA LEU A 51 6.58 -0.39 -3.81
C LEU A 51 6.53 -0.94 -2.38
N LEU A 52 7.31 -0.37 -1.45
CA LEU A 52 7.28 -0.76 -0.04
C LEU A 52 5.98 -0.35 0.65
N HIS A 53 5.46 0.84 0.33
CA HIS A 53 4.15 1.30 0.78
C HIS A 53 3.05 0.33 0.32
N GLU A 54 3.03 -0.03 -0.96
CA GLU A 54 2.09 -1.02 -1.51
C GLU A 54 2.24 -2.41 -0.86
N CYS A 55 3.46 -2.82 -0.51
CA CYS A 55 3.67 -4.05 0.27
C CYS A 55 3.07 -3.94 1.68
N GLY A 56 3.09 -2.76 2.29
CA GLY A 56 2.41 -2.46 3.54
C GLY A 56 0.91 -2.74 3.46
N HIS A 57 0.26 -2.29 2.38
CA HIS A 57 -1.16 -2.58 2.11
C HIS A 57 -1.44 -4.08 2.01
N ILE A 58 -0.57 -4.86 1.35
CA ILE A 58 -0.69 -6.33 1.32
C ILE A 58 -0.64 -6.92 2.74
N ILE A 59 0.29 -6.46 3.58
CA ILE A 59 0.44 -6.96 4.96
C ILE A 59 -0.83 -6.66 5.76
N ILE A 60 -1.35 -5.44 5.67
CA ILE A 60 -2.60 -5.02 6.34
C ILE A 60 -3.76 -5.92 5.89
N TYR A 61 -3.95 -6.07 4.58
CA TYR A 61 -5.01 -6.89 4.00
C TYR A 61 -4.95 -8.35 4.49
N ARG A 62 -3.76 -8.97 4.48
CA ARG A 62 -3.58 -10.37 4.93
C ARG A 62 -3.85 -10.53 6.42
N ARG A 63 -3.48 -9.54 7.25
CA ARG A 63 -3.78 -9.55 8.68
C ARG A 63 -5.29 -9.49 8.93
N ARG A 64 -6.03 -8.63 8.21
CA ARG A 64 -7.50 -8.57 8.27
C ARG A 64 -8.15 -9.89 7.91
N ARG A 65 -7.72 -10.53 6.82
CA ARG A 65 -8.27 -11.83 6.39
C ARG A 65 -8.09 -12.93 7.43
N ARG A 66 -7.01 -12.90 8.21
CA ARG A 66 -6.76 -13.87 9.29
C ARG A 66 -7.53 -13.55 10.57
N ASN A 67 -7.82 -12.27 10.82
CA ASN A 67 -8.52 -11.83 12.02
C ASN A 67 -9.48 -10.69 11.68
N CYS A 68 -10.77 -11.03 11.56
CA CYS A 68 -11.86 -10.11 11.27
C CYS A 68 -12.05 -8.99 12.32
N LYS A 69 -11.48 -9.15 13.53
CA LYS A 69 -11.50 -8.10 14.57
C LYS A 69 -10.44 -7.02 14.34
N THR A 70 -9.52 -7.21 13.39
CA THR A 70 -8.45 -6.25 13.07
C THR A 70 -9.03 -5.02 12.36
N ARG A 71 -9.47 -4.04 13.14
CA ARG A 71 -10.07 -2.76 12.72
C ARG A 71 -9.07 -1.74 12.13
N ILE A 72 -8.01 -2.17 11.44
CA ILE A 72 -7.35 -1.21 10.54
C ILE A 72 -8.43 -0.94 9.48
N CYS A 73 -8.97 0.28 9.43
CA CYS A 73 -10.15 0.61 8.64
C CYS A 73 -9.73 1.36 7.38
N GLY A 74 -10.08 0.83 6.23
CA GLY A 74 -9.80 1.44 4.94
C GLY A 74 -9.71 0.35 3.90
N ALA A 75 -10.83 -0.35 3.70
CA ALA A 75 -11.15 -0.73 2.35
C ALA A 75 -10.83 0.49 1.50
N THR A 76 -9.86 0.37 0.59
CA THR A 76 -9.50 1.46 -0.31
C THR A 76 -10.80 2.06 -0.83
N TYR A 77 -10.84 3.36 -1.11
CA TYR A 77 -12.04 4.01 -1.68
C TYR A 77 -12.72 3.16 -2.77
N ARG A 78 -11.90 2.42 -3.51
CA ARG A 78 -12.24 1.40 -4.49
C ARG A 78 -12.81 0.10 -3.92
N GLU A 79 -12.22 -0.56 -2.92
CA GLU A 79 -12.78 -1.78 -2.32
C GLU A 79 -14.16 -1.55 -1.70
N TRP A 80 -14.35 -0.44 -0.97
CA TRP A 80 -15.65 -0.16 -0.38
C TRP A 80 -16.73 0.14 -1.45
N TRP A 81 -16.35 0.83 -2.53
CA TRP A 81 -17.23 1.03 -3.68
C TRP A 81 -17.52 -0.29 -4.42
N LEU A 82 -16.50 -1.14 -4.61
CA LEU A 82 -16.64 -2.46 -5.23
C LEU A 82 -17.52 -3.41 -4.40
N GLU A 83 -17.47 -3.31 -3.07
CA GLU A 83 -18.26 -4.15 -2.16
C GLU A 83 -19.70 -3.64 -1.97
N THR A 84 -19.92 -2.32 -1.97
CA THR A 84 -21.21 -1.74 -1.57
C THR A 84 -21.96 -1.01 -2.68
N GLY A 85 -21.32 -0.75 -3.82
CA GLY A 85 -21.87 0.06 -4.92
C GLY A 85 -22.17 1.52 -4.56
N GLN A 86 -21.90 1.93 -3.32
CA GLN A 86 -22.21 3.25 -2.81
C GLN A 86 -20.96 4.11 -2.73
N LEU A 87 -21.13 5.42 -2.88
CA LEU A 87 -20.14 6.46 -2.61
C LEU A 87 -20.65 7.30 -1.42
N LYS A 88 -20.65 6.75 -0.21
CA LYS A 88 -20.92 7.56 0.99
C LYS A 88 -19.86 8.64 1.11
N ARG A 89 -20.30 9.90 1.11
CA ARG A 89 -19.49 11.06 1.55
C ARG A 89 -18.71 10.65 2.80
N GLY A 90 -17.39 10.78 2.73
CA GLY A 90 -16.53 10.34 3.82
C GLY A 90 -16.86 11.11 5.08
N THR A 91 -17.36 10.44 6.11
CA THR A 91 -17.43 11.03 7.45
C THR A 91 -16.01 11.36 7.91
N LYS A 92 -15.83 12.37 8.78
CA LYS A 92 -14.51 12.67 9.38
C LYS A 92 -13.83 11.41 9.94
N ARG A 93 -14.63 10.52 10.55
CA ARG A 93 -14.19 9.19 11.01
C ARG A 93 -13.62 8.31 9.90
N ARG A 94 -14.25 8.26 8.72
CA ARG A 94 -13.74 7.51 7.56
C ARG A 94 -12.42 8.08 7.06
N MET A 95 -12.29 9.40 7.00
CA MET A 95 -11.05 10.06 6.58
C MET A 95 -9.89 9.76 7.54
N LEU A 96 -10.14 9.85 8.85
CA LEU A 96 -9.16 9.48 9.88
C LEU A 96 -8.74 8.01 9.79
N ASN A 97 -9.68 7.11 9.51
CA ASN A 97 -9.41 5.69 9.32
C ASN A 97 -8.50 5.45 8.10
N ILE A 98 -8.79 6.08 6.96
CA ILE A 98 -7.96 6.00 5.75
C ILE A 98 -6.55 6.52 6.05
N LEU A 99 -6.44 7.70 6.67
CA LEU A 99 -5.15 8.28 7.04
C LEU A 99 -4.35 7.35 7.96
N TYR A 100 -5.01 6.73 8.94
CA TYR A 100 -4.38 5.76 9.84
C TYR A 100 -3.86 4.54 9.08
N GLU A 101 -4.61 4.02 8.11
CA GLU A 101 -4.15 2.92 7.27
C GLU A 101 -2.96 3.29 6.40
N GLU A 102 -2.99 4.46 5.77
CA GLU A 102 -1.86 4.97 4.98
C GLU A 102 -0.58 5.06 5.83
N ILE A 103 -0.68 5.62 7.04
CA ILE A 103 0.43 5.67 8.00
C ILE A 103 0.93 4.25 8.32
N CYS A 104 0.02 3.33 8.65
CA CYS A 104 0.35 1.94 8.93
C CYS A 104 1.03 1.25 7.74
N ALA A 105 0.58 1.50 6.50
CA ALA A 105 1.15 0.93 5.30
C ALA A 105 2.59 1.39 5.10
N TRP A 106 2.86 2.68 5.30
CA TRP A 106 4.21 3.23 5.28
C TRP A 106 5.13 2.60 6.34
N GLU A 107 4.66 2.51 7.59
CA GLU A 107 5.43 1.90 8.68
C GLU A 107 5.72 0.41 8.45
N LEU A 108 4.74 -0.34 7.96
CA LEU A 108 4.90 -1.77 7.65
C LEU A 108 5.83 -1.98 6.45
N GLY A 109 5.76 -1.09 5.45
CA GLY A 109 6.71 -1.05 4.34
C GLY A 109 8.15 -0.82 4.82
N GLU A 110 8.37 0.14 5.71
CA GLU A 110 9.69 0.39 6.30
C GLU A 110 10.21 -0.81 7.10
N LYS A 111 9.37 -1.38 7.98
CA LYS A 111 9.69 -2.60 8.74
C LYS A 111 10.02 -3.77 7.81
N LEU A 112 9.32 -3.90 6.68
CA LEU A 112 9.62 -4.90 5.67
C LEU A 112 10.99 -4.67 5.03
N ALA A 113 11.33 -3.43 4.69
CA ALA A 113 12.64 -3.11 4.14
C ALA A 113 13.78 -3.47 5.09
N GLN A 114 13.62 -3.15 6.38
CA GLN A 114 14.57 -3.52 7.43
C GLN A 114 14.73 -5.04 7.51
N LYS A 115 13.61 -5.78 7.56
CA LYS A 115 13.61 -7.26 7.58
C LYS A 115 14.31 -7.87 6.36
N LEU A 116 14.11 -7.29 5.18
CA LEU A 116 14.73 -7.74 3.93
C LEU A 116 16.15 -7.18 3.71
N LYS A 117 16.70 -6.44 4.68
CA LYS A 117 18.01 -5.76 4.60
C LYS A 117 18.13 -4.85 3.36
N ILE A 118 17.03 -4.23 2.95
CA ILE A 118 16.99 -3.28 1.83
C ILE A 118 17.45 -1.92 2.34
N ARG A 119 18.55 -1.40 1.79
CA ARG A 119 19.02 -0.05 2.10
C ARG A 119 18.03 0.99 1.56
N LEU A 120 17.31 1.65 2.47
CA LEU A 120 16.49 2.81 2.17
C LEU A 120 17.26 4.09 2.44
N ARG A 121 17.12 5.06 1.53
CA ARG A 121 17.50 6.44 1.84
C ARG A 121 16.39 7.04 2.68
N SER A 122 16.53 7.03 4.01
CA SER A 122 15.49 7.50 4.96
C SER A 122 14.85 8.81 4.51
N LYS A 123 15.67 9.83 4.22
CA LYS A 123 15.19 11.14 3.76
C LYS A 123 14.30 11.06 2.51
N ALA A 124 14.63 10.23 1.53
CA ALA A 124 13.83 10.09 0.32
C ALA A 124 12.52 9.32 0.58
N PHE A 125 12.57 8.31 1.46
CA PHE A 125 11.40 7.55 1.87
C PHE A 125 10.42 8.43 2.66
N ASP A 126 10.94 9.18 3.63
CA ASP A 126 10.17 10.13 4.44
C ASP A 126 9.53 11.22 3.59
N GLN A 127 10.25 11.77 2.61
CA GLN A 127 9.68 12.73 1.65
C GLN A 127 8.52 12.15 0.83
N CYS A 128 8.61 10.87 0.42
CA CYS A 128 7.52 10.20 -0.29
C CYS A 128 6.32 10.00 0.63
N ARG A 129 6.55 9.51 1.84
CA ARG A 129 5.52 9.33 2.89
C ARG A 129 4.79 10.62 3.18
N THR A 130 5.51 11.70 3.53
CA THR A 130 4.92 12.99 3.85
C THR A 130 4.10 13.54 2.70
N ARG A 131 4.62 13.48 1.47
CA ARG A 131 3.90 13.93 0.27
C ARG A 131 2.59 13.17 0.06
N ALA A 132 2.60 11.84 0.23
CA ALA A 132 1.41 11.02 0.09
C ALA A 132 0.36 11.34 1.17
N LEU A 133 0.79 11.45 2.43
CA LEU A 133 -0.11 11.73 3.56
C LEU A 133 -0.77 13.11 3.47
N LEU A 134 -0.06 14.13 2.97
CA LEU A 134 -0.61 15.48 2.79
C LEU A 134 -1.80 15.52 1.83
N THR A 135 -1.96 14.53 0.94
CA THR A 135 -3.14 14.45 0.05
C THR A 135 -4.45 14.18 0.79
N TYR A 136 -4.38 13.79 2.07
CA TYR A 136 -5.54 13.50 2.93
C TYR A 136 -5.80 14.57 3.99
N THR A 137 -4.94 15.58 4.10
CA THR A 137 -5.01 16.62 5.16
C THR A 137 -5.28 18.03 4.63
N GLY A 138 -5.37 18.21 3.31
CA GLY A 138 -5.77 19.45 2.64
C GLY A 138 -7.13 19.31 1.98
#